data_AF-A0A6I2MLH1-F1
#
_entry.id   AF-A0A6I2MLH1-F1
#
_cell.length_a   1.000
_cell.length_b   1.000
_cell.length_c   1.000
_cell.angle_alpha   90.00
_cell.angle_beta   90.00
_cell.angle_gamma   90.00
#
_symmetry.space_group_name_H-M   'P 1'
#
loop_
_entity.id
_entity.type
_entity.pdbx_description
1 polymer ?
#
loop_
_entity_poly.entity_id
_entity_poly.type
_entity_poly.pdbx_seq_one_letter_code
_entity_poly.pdbx_strand_id
1 'polypeptide(L)'
;MTIWTILFIIIGVYVYLTYTKIEFLNLRTGCKKISAEVVEYRKEKGPMRNDYTELDYPYVKIDLENKEYTIRRLKYANSMNKPFAIGQKVDVFWYGSDLLYWNAYDNGINKYLPNKWNLLN
;
A
#
# COMPACT_ATOMS: atom_id res chain seq x y z
N MET A 1 18.20 -18.40 -22.79
CA MET A 1 17.34 -18.56 -21.59
C MET A 1 16.43 -19.74 -21.85
N THR A 2 16.49 -20.80 -21.05
CA THR A 2 15.62 -21.98 -21.26
C THR A 2 14.23 -21.70 -20.67
N ILE A 3 13.20 -22.39 -21.18
CA ILE A 3 11.81 -22.27 -20.68
C ILE A 3 11.74 -22.52 -19.15
N TRP A 4 12.59 -23.41 -18.65
CA TRP A 4 12.72 -23.71 -17.22
C TRP A 4 13.19 -22.50 -16.41
N THR A 5 14.18 -21.74 -16.88
CA THR A 5 14.63 -20.52 -16.21
C THR A 5 13.50 -19.50 -16.09
N ILE A 6 12.70 -19.33 -17.15
CA ILE A 6 11.56 -18.41 -17.15
C ILE A 6 10.50 -18.87 -16.13
N LEU A 7 10.18 -20.17 -16.10
CA LEU A 7 9.25 -20.74 -15.12
C LEU A 7 9.71 -20.52 -13.68
N PHE A 8 10.99 -20.76 -13.37
CA PHE A 8 11.54 -20.52 -12.03
C PHE A 8 11.44 -19.04 -11.63
N ILE A 9 11.70 -18.11 -12.55
CA ILE A 9 11.55 -16.67 -12.28
C ILE A 9 10.09 -16.34 -11.97
N ILE A 10 9.13 -16.83 -12.77
CA ILE A 10 7.70 -16.58 -12.55
C ILE A 10 7.25 -17.11 -11.19
N ILE A 11 7.66 -18.33 -10.83
CA ILE A 11 7.36 -18.92 -9.52
C ILE A 11 7.96 -18.08 -8.39
N GLY A 12 9.23 -17.66 -8.52
CA GLY A 12 9.89 -16.80 -7.54
C GLY A 12 9.16 -15.47 -7.32
N VAL A 13 8.76 -14.81 -8.42
CA VAL A 13 7.97 -13.56 -8.35
C VAL A 13 6.62 -13.80 -7.68
N TYR A 14 5.91 -14.87 -8.04
CA TYR A 14 4.63 -15.21 -7.42
C TYR A 14 4.76 -15.45 -5.91
N VAL A 15 5.78 -16.20 -5.50
CA VAL A 15 6.04 -16.48 -4.08
C VAL A 15 6.34 -15.21 -3.31
N TYR A 16 7.21 -14.35 -3.86
CA TYR A 16 7.57 -13.07 -3.27
C TYR A 16 6.34 -12.17 -3.08
N LEU A 17 5.53 -11.97 -4.12
CA LEU A 17 4.32 -11.13 -4.04
C LEU A 17 3.30 -11.67 -3.04
N THR A 18 3.14 -12.99 -2.96
CA THR A 18 2.27 -13.64 -1.98
C THR A 18 2.79 -13.43 -0.57
N TYR A 19 4.10 -13.59 -0.35
CA TYR A 19 4.74 -13.32 0.94
C TYR A 19 4.50 -11.89 1.41
N THR A 20 4.75 -10.88 0.56
CA THR A 20 4.56 -9.47 0.91
C THR A 20 3.11 -9.14 1.23
N LYS A 21 2.15 -9.75 0.51
CA LYS A 21 0.72 -9.61 0.81
C LYS A 21 0.39 -10.18 2.19
N ILE A 22 0.83 -11.40 2.49
CA ILE A 22 0.54 -12.06 3.77
C ILE A 22 1.13 -11.25 4.92
N GLU A 23 2.38 -10.79 4.79
CA GLU A 23 3.02 -9.93 5.79
C GLU A 23 2.20 -8.66 6.04
N PHE A 24 1.79 -7.97 4.97
CA PHE A 24 0.95 -6.79 5.08
C PHE A 24 -0.39 -7.07 5.80
N LEU A 25 -1.05 -8.18 5.47
CA LEU A 25 -2.32 -8.57 6.11
C LEU A 25 -2.13 -8.87 7.60
N ASN A 26 -1.01 -9.49 7.98
CA ASN A 26 -0.68 -9.73 9.38
C ASN A 26 -0.45 -8.42 10.13
N LEU A 27 0.29 -7.47 9.54
CA LEU A 27 0.49 -6.13 10.10
C LEU A 27 -0.84 -5.40 10.30
N ARG A 28 -1.70 -5.43 9.27
CA ARG A 28 -3.02 -4.79 9.29
C ARG A 28 -3.94 -5.33 10.39
N THR A 29 -3.92 -6.65 10.63
CA THR A 29 -4.83 -7.31 11.58
C THR A 29 -4.59 -6.86 13.03
N GLY A 30 -3.35 -6.51 13.39
CA GLY A 30 -3.01 -5.97 14.71
C GLY A 30 -3.26 -4.47 14.88
N CYS A 31 -3.67 -3.76 13.82
CA CYS A 31 -3.74 -2.30 13.80
C CYS A 31 -5.19 -1.79 13.81
N LYS A 32 -5.40 -0.60 14.40
CA LYS A 32 -6.69 0.09 14.37
C LYS A 32 -6.96 0.64 12.97
N LYS A 33 -8.12 0.31 12.41
CA LYS A 33 -8.64 0.93 11.19
C LYS A 33 -9.07 2.37 11.48
N ILE A 34 -8.63 3.30 10.64
CA ILE A 34 -8.91 4.73 10.73
C ILE A 34 -9.52 5.18 9.40
N SER A 35 -10.62 5.93 9.45
CA SER A 35 -11.17 6.59 8.26
C SER A 35 -10.46 7.93 8.08
N ALA A 36 -9.92 8.18 6.90
CA ALA A 36 -9.20 9.41 6.57
C ALA A 36 -9.70 9.97 5.23
N GLU A 37 -9.64 11.29 5.05
CA GLU A 37 -10.08 11.96 3.81
C GLU A 37 -8.88 12.45 3.02
N VAL A 38 -8.81 12.14 1.73
CA VAL A 38 -7.74 12.65 0.85
C VAL A 38 -7.94 14.14 0.63
N VAL A 39 -7.02 14.97 1.12
CA VAL A 39 -7.16 16.43 1.03
C VAL A 39 -6.31 17.04 -0.07
N GLU A 40 -5.15 16.45 -0.37
CA GLU A 40 -4.26 16.95 -1.41
C GLU A 40 -3.28 15.88 -1.88
N TYR A 41 -2.53 16.21 -2.92
CA TYR A 41 -1.39 15.43 -3.39
C TYR A 41 -0.13 16.29 -3.32
N ARG A 42 0.96 15.72 -2.82
CA ARG A 42 2.27 16.38 -2.82
C ARG A 42 3.26 15.55 -3.60
N LYS A 43 4.05 16.23 -4.43
CA LYS A 43 5.17 15.61 -5.14
C LYS A 43 6.34 15.43 -4.18
N GLU A 44 6.77 14.18 -4.00
CA GLU A 44 7.93 13.84 -3.19
C GLU A 44 8.82 12.83 -3.91
N LYS A 45 10.10 12.81 -3.55
CA LYS A 45 11.04 11.82 -4.09
C LYS A 45 10.67 10.41 -3.64
N GLY A 46 10.52 9.50 -4.60
CA GLY A 46 10.26 8.09 -4.33
C GLY A 46 11.47 7.39 -3.68
N PRO A 47 11.25 6.26 -2.97
CA PRO A 47 12.30 5.55 -2.23
C PRO A 47 13.31 4.79 -3.10
N MET A 48 13.01 4.53 -4.38
CA MET A 48 13.86 3.76 -5.29
C MET A 48 14.05 4.50 -6.61
N ARG A 49 15.04 5.40 -6.70
CA ARG A 49 15.76 5.76 -7.93
C ARG A 49 16.82 6.84 -7.68
N ASN A 50 17.95 6.71 -8.38
CA ASN A 50 18.85 7.84 -8.66
C ASN A 50 18.05 8.87 -9.45
N ASP A 51 17.91 10.05 -8.86
CA ASP A 51 17.65 11.35 -9.49
C ASP A 51 16.32 11.54 -10.24
N TYR A 52 15.46 12.39 -9.66
CA TYR A 52 14.31 13.11 -10.28
C TYR A 52 12.95 12.42 -10.44
N THR A 53 12.74 11.14 -10.08
CA THR A 53 11.37 10.58 -10.12
C THR A 53 10.56 11.04 -8.90
N GLU A 54 9.77 12.11 -9.07
CA GLU A 54 8.77 12.56 -8.13
C GLU A 54 7.50 11.72 -8.25
N LEU A 55 6.96 11.30 -7.11
CA LEU A 55 5.67 10.62 -7.02
C LEU A 55 4.66 11.55 -6.35
N ASP A 56 3.44 11.57 -6.88
CA ASP A 56 2.32 12.25 -6.26
C ASP A 56 1.80 11.39 -5.09
N TYR A 57 2.22 11.73 -3.87
CA TYR A 57 1.73 11.08 -2.66
C TYR A 57 0.42 11.69 -2.19
N PRO A 58 -0.61 10.88 -1.88
CA PRO A 58 -1.82 11.38 -1.26
C PRO A 58 -1.56 11.79 0.18
N TYR A 59 -2.04 12.97 0.56
CA TYR A 59 -2.09 13.43 1.93
C TYR A 59 -3.52 13.33 2.42
N VAL A 60 -3.69 12.71 3.58
CA VAL A 60 -5.01 12.46 4.16
C VAL A 60 -5.18 13.18 5.48
N LYS A 61 -6.38 13.71 5.70
CA LYS A 61 -6.84 14.26 6.96
C LYS A 61 -7.40 13.14 7.84
N ILE A 62 -6.91 13.06 9.06
CA ILE A 62 -7.40 12.16 10.11
C ILE A 62 -7.94 13.02 11.24
N ASP A 63 -9.22 12.84 11.58
CA ASP A 63 -9.85 13.53 12.71
C ASP A 63 -9.40 12.89 14.04
N LEU A 64 -9.08 13.74 15.01
CA LEU A 64 -8.69 13.38 16.37
C LEU A 64 -9.88 13.57 17.33
N GLU A 65 -9.82 12.93 18.50
CA GLU A 65 -10.93 12.93 19.47
C GLU A 65 -11.33 14.34 19.95
N ASN A 66 -10.39 15.29 19.93
CA ASN A 66 -10.58 16.67 20.41
C ASN A 66 -11.13 17.64 19.33
N LYS A 67 -11.75 17.14 18.25
CA LYS A 67 -12.14 17.93 17.06
C LYS A 67 -10.96 18.58 16.30
N GLU A 68 -9.74 18.23 16.67
CA GLU A 68 -8.55 18.55 15.91
C GLU A 68 -8.40 17.57 14.74
N TYR A 69 -7.52 17.90 13.80
CA TYR A 69 -7.16 16.99 12.73
C TYR A 69 -5.66 17.02 12.49
N THR A 70 -5.15 15.94 11.92
CA THR A 70 -3.79 15.86 11.43
C THR A 70 -3.80 15.53 9.95
N ILE A 71 -2.88 16.14 9.20
CA ILE A 71 -2.64 15.80 7.80
C ILE A 71 -1.37 14.96 7.75
N ARG A 72 -1.47 13.79 7.11
CA ARG A 72 -0.39 12.81 7.03
C ARG A 72 -0.27 12.25 5.64
N ARG A 73 0.98 12.03 5.22
CA ARG A 73 1.30 11.36 3.96
C ARG A 73 0.85 9.90 4.04
N LEU A 74 -0.01 9.50 3.12
CA LEU A 74 -0.38 8.11 2.93
C LEU A 74 0.65 7.45 2.00
N LYS A 75 1.31 6.39 2.47
CA LYS A 75 2.35 5.65 1.73
C LYS A 75 1.71 4.74 0.68
N TYR A 76 1.01 5.36 -0.26
CA TYR A 76 0.31 4.71 -1.37
C TYR A 76 0.30 5.66 -2.57
N ALA A 77 1.43 5.73 -3.27
CA ALA A 77 1.58 6.53 -4.49
C ALA A 77 1.68 5.61 -5.70
N ASN A 78 1.24 6.11 -6.85
CA ASN A 78 1.41 5.46 -8.14
C ASN A 78 1.96 6.49 -9.13
N SER A 79 2.91 6.07 -9.97
CA SER A 79 3.52 6.92 -10.99
C SER A 79 2.60 7.16 -12.19
N MET A 80 1.64 6.27 -12.44
CA MET A 80 0.74 6.37 -13.59
C MET A 80 -0.48 7.25 -13.36
N ASN A 81 -1.04 7.24 -12.15
CA ASN A 81 -2.26 7.97 -11.82
C ASN A 81 -2.39 8.27 -10.33
N LYS A 82 -3.24 9.24 -10.00
CA LYS A 82 -3.67 9.49 -8.62
C LYS A 82 -4.66 8.39 -8.21
N PRO A 83 -4.34 7.56 -7.20
CA PRO A 83 -5.17 6.41 -6.84
C PRO A 83 -6.52 6.79 -6.21
N PHE A 84 -6.64 8.04 -5.73
CA PHE A 84 -7.82 8.55 -5.05
C PHE A 84 -8.24 9.93 -5.56
N ALA A 85 -9.53 10.23 -5.50
CA ALA A 85 -10.01 11.60 -5.68
C ALA A 85 -9.78 12.44 -4.42
N ILE A 86 -9.61 13.76 -4.57
CA ILE A 86 -9.64 14.69 -3.44
C ILE A 86 -11.07 14.69 -2.85
N GLY A 87 -11.18 14.67 -1.52
CA GLY A 87 -12.42 14.47 -0.77
C GLY A 87 -12.82 13.00 -0.57
N GLN A 88 -12.09 12.05 -1.17
CA GLN A 88 -12.40 10.63 -1.01
C GLN A 88 -12.03 10.16 0.39
N LYS A 89 -12.97 9.48 1.06
CA LYS A 89 -12.69 8.74 2.29
C LYS A 89 -12.01 7.41 1.99
N VAL A 90 -10.92 7.14 2.69
CA VAL A 90 -10.12 5.92 2.58
C VAL A 90 -9.85 5.36 3.97
N ASP A 91 -9.85 4.03 4.06
CA ASP A 91 -9.43 3.33 5.28
C ASP A 91 -7.90 3.25 5.31
N VAL A 92 -7.31 3.62 6.44
CA VAL A 92 -5.87 3.63 6.67
C VAL A 92 -5.54 3.03 8.04
N PHE A 93 -4.27 2.71 8.26
CA PHE A 93 -3.76 2.30 9.57
C PHE A 93 -2.31 2.74 9.75
N TRP A 94 -1.91 2.89 11.01
CA TRP A 94 -0.54 3.21 11.39
C TRP A 94 0.31 1.94 11.49
N TYR A 95 1.51 1.98 10.93
CA TYR A 95 2.56 1.00 11.17
C TYR A 95 3.90 1.72 11.36
N GLY A 96 4.38 1.75 12.60
CA GLY A 96 5.52 2.61 12.97
C GLY A 96 5.17 4.08 12.72
N SER A 97 6.01 4.78 11.96
CA SER A 97 5.78 6.16 11.52
C SER A 97 5.03 6.29 10.19
N ASP A 98 4.77 5.17 9.51
CA ASP A 98 4.12 5.15 8.21
C ASP A 98 2.60 5.00 8.34
N LEU A 99 1.88 5.77 7.52
CA LEU A 99 0.44 5.61 7.33
C LEU A 99 0.20 4.78 6.06
N LEU A 100 -0.45 3.62 6.21
CA LEU A 100 -0.65 2.65 5.14
C LEU A 100 -2.12 2.59 4.73
N TYR A 101 -2.36 2.34 3.43
CA TYR A 101 -3.71 2.19 2.89
C TYR A 101 -4.27 0.80 3.19
N TRP A 102 -5.41 0.72 3.85
CA TRP A 102 -5.96 -0.56 4.37
C TRP A 102 -6.18 -1.61 3.29
N ASN A 103 -6.62 -1.19 2.09
CA ASN A 103 -6.96 -2.07 0.97
C ASN A 103 -5.84 -2.13 -0.08
N ALA A 104 -4.57 -1.86 0.29
CA ALA A 104 -3.45 -1.82 -0.65
C ALA A 104 -3.30 -3.09 -1.50
N TYR A 105 -3.64 -4.26 -0.95
CA TYR A 105 -3.58 -5.57 -1.62
C TYR A 105 -4.95 -6.11 -2.07
N ASP A 106 -6.03 -5.35 -1.89
CA ASP A 106 -7.39 -5.75 -2.28
C ASP A 106 -7.76 -5.24 -3.70
N ASN A 107 -6.77 -4.75 -4.46
CA ASN A 107 -6.90 -4.18 -5.80
C ASN A 107 -6.03 -4.91 -6.83
N GLY A 108 -6.45 -4.89 -8.10
CA GLY A 108 -5.68 -5.42 -9.23
C GLY A 108 -5.34 -6.91 -9.11
N ILE A 109 -4.16 -7.30 -9.62
CA ILE A 109 -3.67 -8.70 -9.59
C ILE A 109 -3.47 -9.18 -8.15
N ASN A 110 -3.08 -8.29 -7.23
CA ASN A 110 -2.83 -8.62 -5.83
C ASN A 110 -4.06 -9.19 -5.12
N LYS A 111 -5.26 -8.84 -5.56
CA LYS A 111 -6.52 -9.38 -5.02
C LYS A 111 -6.58 -10.91 -5.14
N TYR A 112 -6.02 -11.47 -6.20
CA TYR A 112 -6.06 -12.91 -6.50
C TYR A 112 -4.95 -13.71 -5.82
N LEU A 113 -3.98 -13.03 -5.19
CA LEU A 113 -2.94 -13.71 -4.42
C LEU A 113 -3.53 -14.30 -3.13
N PRO A 114 -3.02 -15.46 -2.65
CA PRO A 114 -3.45 -16.04 -1.38
C PRO A 114 -3.31 -15.08 -0.20
N ASN A 115 -4.26 -15.15 0.75
CA ASN A 115 -4.22 -14.39 2.01
C ASN A 115 -3.45 -15.13 3.12
N LYS A 116 -3.13 -16.41 2.91
CA LYS A 116 -2.33 -17.28 3.80
C LYS A 116 -1.68 -18.39 2.97
N TRP A 117 -0.56 -18.93 3.46
CA TRP A 117 0.02 -20.13 2.89
C TRP A 117 -0.82 -21.34 3.29
N ASN A 118 -1.42 -22.03 2.32
CA ASN A 118 -2.14 -23.28 2.55
C ASN A 118 -1.21 -24.51 2.46
N LEU A 119 0.10 -24.34 2.67
CA LEU A 119 1.09 -25.41 2.48
C LEU A 119 1.04 -26.49 3.58
N LEU A 120 0.36 -26.19 4.70
CA LEU A 120 0.10 -27.13 5.78
C LEU A 120 -1.32 -26.86 6.28
N ASN A 121 -2.28 -27.64 5.81
CA ASN A 121 -3.57 -27.81 6.44
C ASN A 121 -3.58 -29.19 7.10
#